data_AF-A0A812T2E8-F1
#
_entry.id   AF-A0A812T2E8-F1
#
_cell.length_a   1.000
_cell.length_b   1.000
_cell.length_c   1.000
_cell.angle_alpha   90.00
_cell.angle_beta   90.00
_cell.angle_gamma   90.00
#
_symmetry.space_group_name_H-M   'P 1'
#
loop_
_entity.id
_entity.type
_entity.pdbx_description
1 polymer ?
#
loop_
_entity_poly.entity_id
_entity_poly.type
_entity_poly.pdbx_seq_one_letter_code
_entity_poly.pdbx_strand_id
1 'polypeptide(L)'
;ANEALVSSADKQLKWAAGAAASLLLTFSVTLQPAFAADVVNYSDFMESVNRGDVEMVRVQDDQLSAQYTTKDGARKEVNLIPNDQLFNTLAQKKVDVVMQTPGANSGGPLDFLARFAGPIAWLIAGLLFLFGGAGMGGPAGPGGPGGNPFELGKSKARIIKDGDTKVKFADVAGCDGAKQELVEVVDFLKNTSRYSELGAKIPKGALL
;
A
#
# COMPACT_ATOMS: atom_id res chain seq x y z
N ALA A 1 18.03 -25.39 -30.99
CA ALA A 1 16.93 -24.67 -30.31
C ALA A 1 16.89 -24.96 -28.80
N ASN A 2 17.02 -26.22 -28.36
CA ASN A 2 16.99 -26.57 -26.93
C ASN A 2 18.16 -26.00 -26.09
N GLU A 3 19.38 -25.95 -26.61
CA GLU A 3 20.55 -25.52 -25.84
C GLU A 3 20.53 -24.02 -25.46
N ALA A 4 19.94 -23.18 -26.31
CA ALA A 4 19.83 -21.74 -26.05
C ALA A 4 18.82 -21.42 -24.94
N LEU A 5 17.76 -22.23 -24.81
CA LEU A 5 16.75 -22.07 -23.76
C LEU A 5 17.31 -22.44 -22.39
N VAL A 6 18.06 -23.54 -22.30
CA VAL A 6 18.70 -23.99 -21.05
C VAL A 6 19.75 -22.98 -20.56
N SER A 7 20.57 -22.43 -21.46
CA SER A 7 21.57 -21.41 -21.10
C SER A 7 20.95 -20.12 -20.55
N SER A 8 19.79 -19.71 -21.09
CA SER A 8 19.06 -18.54 -20.59
C SER A 8 18.46 -18.79 -19.20
N ALA A 9 17.95 -19.98 -18.94
CA ALA A 9 17.37 -20.38 -17.65
C ALA A 9 18.41 -20.37 -16.52
N ASP A 10 19.61 -20.91 -16.76
CA ASP A 10 20.70 -20.88 -15.78
C ASP A 10 21.20 -19.47 -15.50
N LYS A 11 21.24 -18.60 -16.53
CA LYS A 11 21.60 -17.20 -16.34
C LYS A 11 20.55 -16.46 -15.50
N GLN A 12 19.25 -16.67 -15.77
CA GLN A 12 18.16 -16.11 -14.98
C GLN A 12 18.19 -16.59 -13.52
N LEU A 13 18.51 -17.87 -13.29
CA LEU A 13 18.62 -18.46 -11.95
C LEU A 13 19.75 -17.81 -11.13
N LYS A 14 20.91 -17.56 -11.74
CA LYS A 14 22.04 -16.90 -11.06
C LYS A 14 21.76 -15.44 -10.73
N TRP A 15 21.06 -14.71 -11.60
CA TRP A 15 20.62 -13.34 -11.34
C TRP A 15 19.54 -13.28 -10.26
N ALA A 16 18.58 -14.21 -10.27
CA ALA A 16 17.54 -14.32 -9.24
C ALA A 16 18.13 -14.66 -7.86
N ALA A 17 19.09 -15.59 -7.79
CA ALA A 17 19.80 -15.92 -6.56
C ALA A 17 20.59 -14.71 -6.02
N GLY A 18 21.24 -13.94 -6.90
CA GLY A 18 21.93 -12.70 -6.52
C GLY A 18 20.98 -11.63 -5.98
N ALA A 19 19.83 -11.45 -6.63
CA ALA A 19 18.79 -10.52 -6.17
C ALA A 19 18.19 -10.93 -4.82
N ALA A 20 17.93 -12.22 -4.61
CA ALA A 20 17.44 -12.74 -3.34
C ALA A 20 18.48 -12.61 -2.21
N ALA A 21 19.77 -12.87 -2.50
CA ALA A 21 20.85 -12.68 -1.54
C ALA A 21 21.06 -11.20 -1.21
N SER A 22 20.97 -10.31 -2.20
CA SER A 22 21.02 -8.85 -1.98
C SER A 22 19.82 -8.38 -1.16
N LEU A 23 18.62 -8.91 -1.42
CA LEU A 23 17.42 -8.59 -0.66
C LEU A 23 17.58 -9.03 0.80
N LEU A 24 18.04 -10.25 1.04
CA LEU A 24 18.31 -10.78 2.38
C LEU A 24 19.38 -9.96 3.11
N LEU A 25 20.45 -9.57 2.44
CA LEU A 25 21.48 -8.71 3.01
C LEU A 25 20.95 -7.32 3.36
N THR A 26 20.20 -6.68 2.45
CA THR A 26 19.58 -5.38 2.75
C THR A 26 18.53 -5.47 3.86
N PHE A 27 17.76 -6.54 3.89
CA PHE A 27 16.73 -6.78 4.90
C PHE A 27 17.35 -7.02 6.29
N SER A 28 18.43 -7.80 6.38
CA SER A 28 19.18 -7.99 7.63
C SER A 28 19.88 -6.71 8.09
N VAL A 29 20.42 -5.89 7.18
CA VAL A 29 21.07 -4.62 7.55
C VAL A 29 20.06 -3.59 8.07
N THR A 30 18.81 -3.60 7.57
CA THR A 30 17.74 -2.73 8.10
C THR A 30 17.15 -3.22 9.43
N LEU A 31 17.35 -4.48 9.79
CA LEU A 31 16.93 -5.07 11.07
C LEU A 31 18.08 -5.09 12.07
N GLN A 32 18.74 -3.95 12.28
CA GLN A 32 19.41 -3.77 13.56
C GLN A 32 18.31 -3.70 14.63
N PRO A 33 18.32 -4.57 15.65
CA PRO A 33 17.45 -4.34 16.79
C PRO A 33 17.86 -2.97 17.35
N ALA A 34 16.95 -2.00 17.32
CA ALA A 34 17.04 -0.90 18.25
C ALA A 34 17.13 -1.59 19.62
N PHE A 35 18.30 -1.54 20.26
CA PHE A 35 18.44 -2.01 21.62
C PHE A 35 17.32 -1.31 22.39
N ALA A 36 16.32 -2.07 22.82
CA ALA A 36 15.25 -1.55 23.64
C ALA A 36 15.96 -1.07 24.91
N ALA A 37 16.14 0.24 25.01
CA ALA A 37 16.73 0.83 26.20
C ALA A 37 15.80 0.43 27.35
N ASP A 38 16.36 -0.26 28.35
CA ASP A 38 15.58 -0.65 29.51
C ASP A 38 15.07 0.63 30.18
N VAL A 39 13.76 0.72 30.34
CA VAL A 39 13.10 1.93 30.86
C VAL A 39 13.18 1.88 32.37
N VAL A 40 13.97 2.79 32.94
CA VAL A 40 14.26 2.87 34.37
C VAL A 40 13.45 4.01 34.99
N ASN A 41 12.99 3.81 36.23
CA ASN A 41 12.29 4.85 36.97
C ASN A 41 13.20 6.04 37.29
N TYR A 42 12.60 7.23 37.40
CA TYR A 42 13.30 8.47 37.75
C TYR A 42 14.10 8.35 39.07
N SER A 43 13.54 7.66 40.08
CA SER A 43 14.19 7.46 41.37
C SER A 43 15.47 6.62 41.26
N ASP A 44 15.44 5.54 40.49
CA ASP A 44 16.58 4.65 40.29
C ASP A 44 17.68 5.31 39.45
N PHE A 45 17.28 6.17 38.51
CA PHE A 45 18.19 7.04 37.78
C PHE A 45 18.88 8.04 38.72
N MET A 46 18.12 8.76 39.55
CA MET A 46 18.68 9.69 40.53
C MET A 46 19.64 9.01 41.50
N GLU A 47 19.32 7.77 41.91
CA GLU A 47 20.23 6.97 42.73
C GLU A 47 21.54 6.66 41.99
N SER A 48 21.45 6.24 40.72
CA SER A 48 22.61 5.94 39.86
C SER A 48 23.47 7.18 39.59
N VAL A 49 22.85 8.35 39.45
CA VAL A 49 23.53 9.65 39.36
C VAL A 49 24.25 9.99 40.66
N ASN A 50 23.58 9.76 41.81
CA ASN A 50 24.15 10.03 43.13
C ASN A 50 25.35 9.13 43.45
N ARG A 51 25.28 7.85 43.05
CA ARG A 51 26.40 6.89 43.11
C ARG A 51 27.56 7.24 42.18
N GLY A 52 27.32 8.08 41.16
CA GLY A 52 28.34 8.48 40.20
C GLY A 52 28.61 7.43 39.12
N ASP A 53 27.62 6.57 38.85
CA ASP A 53 27.71 5.50 37.84
C ASP A 53 27.38 6.02 36.43
N VAL A 54 26.80 7.22 36.34
CA VAL A 54 26.35 7.86 35.09
C VAL A 54 27.45 8.77 34.53
N GLU A 55 27.78 8.57 33.26
CA GLU A 55 28.82 9.33 32.54
C GLU A 55 28.21 10.42 31.65
N MET A 56 27.18 10.06 30.87
CA MET A 56 26.54 10.95 29.92
C MET A 56 25.03 10.86 30.04
N VAL A 57 24.35 12.01 30.05
CA VAL A 57 22.89 12.10 30.00
C VAL A 57 22.49 12.88 28.76
N ARG A 58 21.59 12.28 27.98
CA ARG A 58 21.17 12.75 26.69
C ARG A 58 19.68 13.03 26.76
N VAL A 59 19.34 14.29 26.90
CA VAL A 59 17.96 14.74 27.08
C VAL A 59 17.33 14.90 25.70
N GLN A 60 16.15 14.30 25.50
CA GLN A 60 15.36 14.46 24.29
C GLN A 60 14.71 15.84 24.25
N ASP A 61 14.28 16.26 23.05
CA ASP A 61 13.70 17.60 22.80
C ASP A 61 12.48 17.91 23.68
N ASP A 62 11.72 16.88 24.03
CA ASP A 62 10.53 17.00 24.86
C ASP A 62 10.82 17.27 26.34
N GLN A 63 12.08 17.17 26.78
CA GLN A 63 12.54 17.21 28.18
C GLN A 63 11.84 16.19 29.11
N LEU A 64 11.01 15.31 28.56
CA LEU A 64 10.24 14.29 29.27
C LEU A 64 10.97 12.96 29.28
N SER A 65 11.96 12.78 28.41
CA SER A 65 12.77 11.57 28.34
C SER A 65 14.27 11.88 28.21
N ALA A 66 15.11 11.12 28.91
CA ALA A 66 16.55 11.12 28.73
C ALA A 66 17.08 9.71 28.57
N GLN A 67 18.13 9.58 27.77
CA GLN A 67 18.95 8.39 27.75
C GLN A 67 20.23 8.66 28.54
N TYR A 68 20.59 7.78 29.45
CA TYR A 68 21.85 7.89 30.16
C TYR A 68 22.75 6.69 29.89
N THR A 69 24.05 6.96 29.80
CA THR A 69 25.09 5.94 29.62
C THR A 69 25.81 5.76 30.94
N THR A 70 25.77 4.54 31.46
CA THR A 70 26.54 4.13 32.65
C THR A 70 28.00 3.88 32.26
N LYS A 71 28.94 3.99 33.19
CA LYS A 71 30.37 3.67 32.99
C LYS A 71 30.62 2.28 32.38
N ASP A 72 29.71 1.34 32.60
CA ASP A 72 29.75 -0.01 32.01
C ASP A 72 29.35 -0.04 30.52
N GLY A 73 29.03 1.11 29.92
CA GLY A 73 28.59 1.25 28.53
C GLY A 73 27.10 0.92 28.30
N ALA A 74 26.36 0.55 29.35
CA ALA A 74 24.93 0.29 29.27
C ALA A 74 24.15 1.59 29.01
N ARG A 75 23.31 1.58 27.97
CA ARG A 75 22.40 2.68 27.65
C ARG A 75 21.02 2.37 28.20
N LYS A 76 20.48 3.26 29.01
CA LYS A 76 19.17 3.13 29.64
C LYS A 76 18.35 4.38 29.39
N GLU A 77 17.04 4.22 29.35
CA GLU A 77 16.11 5.33 29.14
C GLU A 77 15.38 5.64 30.45
N VAL A 78 15.18 6.92 30.74
CA VAL A 78 14.46 7.38 31.93
C VAL A 78 13.46 8.46 31.52
N ASN A 79 12.24 8.32 32.04
CA ASN A 79 11.27 9.40 31.97
C ASN A 79 11.61 10.45 33.02
N LEU A 80 11.90 11.67 32.56
CA LEU A 80 12.25 12.80 33.41
C LEU A 80 11.00 13.53 33.85
N ILE A 81 11.06 14.10 35.06
CA ILE A 81 10.17 15.17 35.46
C ILE A 81 10.98 16.46 35.29
N PRO A 82 10.60 17.37 34.36
CA PRO A 82 11.31 18.62 34.17
C PRO A 82 11.36 19.42 35.47
N ASN A 83 12.55 19.55 36.07
CA ASN A 83 12.77 20.31 37.29
C ASN A 83 14.22 20.86 37.31
N ASP A 84 14.38 22.13 37.68
CA ASP A 84 15.67 22.83 37.73
C ASP A 84 16.69 22.15 38.67
N GLN A 85 16.21 21.44 39.69
CA GLN A 85 17.05 20.71 40.63
C GLN A 85 17.82 19.55 40.00
N LEU A 86 17.25 18.92 38.96
CA LEU A 86 17.88 17.82 38.25
C LEU A 86 19.14 18.29 37.53
N PHE A 87 19.01 19.36 36.75
CA PHE A 87 20.11 19.93 35.97
C PHE A 87 21.25 20.42 36.86
N ASN A 88 20.91 21.04 38.01
CA ASN A 88 21.90 21.44 39.01
C ASN A 88 22.65 20.24 39.61
N THR A 89 21.96 19.12 39.86
CA THR A 89 22.58 17.90 40.42
C THR A 89 23.49 17.22 39.39
N LEU A 90 23.07 17.15 38.13
CA LEU A 90 23.86 16.62 37.03
C LEU A 90 25.11 17.47 36.76
N ALA A 91 24.98 18.80 36.80
CA ALA A 91 26.09 19.73 36.64
C ALA A 91 27.11 19.64 37.80
N GLN A 92 26.65 19.51 39.04
CA GLN A 92 27.53 19.34 40.21
C GLN A 92 28.35 18.04 40.16
N LYS A 93 27.79 16.98 39.56
CA LYS A 93 28.44 15.67 39.42
C LYS A 93 29.29 15.55 38.14
N LYS A 94 29.45 16.63 37.36
CA LYS A 94 30.19 16.67 36.07
C LYS A 94 29.65 15.67 35.04
N VAL A 95 28.35 15.43 35.03
CA VAL A 95 27.72 14.60 34.01
C VAL A 95 27.59 15.42 32.73
N ASP A 96 28.04 14.89 31.60
CA ASP A 96 27.94 15.58 30.32
C ASP A 96 26.49 15.53 29.83
N VAL A 97 25.83 16.70 29.78
CA VAL A 97 24.42 16.83 29.37
C VAL A 97 24.40 17.27 27.92
N VAL A 98 24.10 16.34 27.03
CA VAL A 98 24.00 16.61 25.59
C VAL A 98 22.52 16.67 25.21
N MET A 99 22.05 17.85 24.81
CA MET A 99 20.72 17.95 24.20
C MET A 99 20.79 17.34 22.81
N GLN A 100 20.03 16.26 22.61
CA GLN A 100 19.78 15.76 21.27
C GLN A 100 18.64 16.55 20.67
N THR A 101 18.97 17.54 19.85
CA THR A 101 18.03 17.99 18.83
C THR A 101 17.77 16.77 17.94
N PRO A 102 16.53 16.34 17.73
CA PRO A 102 16.22 15.30 16.77
C PRO A 102 16.86 15.75 15.46
N GLY A 103 17.84 14.98 14.97
CA GLY A 103 18.38 15.21 13.64
C GLY A 103 17.20 15.36 12.67
N ALA A 104 17.35 16.19 11.64
CA ALA A 104 16.34 16.72 10.72
C ALA A 104 15.37 15.73 10.02
N ASN A 105 15.29 14.48 10.49
CA ASN A 105 14.34 13.42 10.16
C ASN A 105 13.18 13.41 11.18
N SER A 106 12.70 14.59 11.59
CA SER A 106 11.58 14.74 12.52
C SER A 106 10.25 14.40 11.84
N GLY A 107 10.00 13.11 11.58
CA GLY A 107 8.67 12.53 11.33
C GLY A 107 7.78 13.22 10.28
N GLY A 108 8.36 14.06 9.43
CA GLY A 108 7.62 14.88 8.48
C GLY A 108 7.01 14.01 7.39
N PRO A 109 6.07 14.55 6.59
CA PRO A 109 5.47 13.82 5.48
C PRO A 109 6.50 13.21 4.53
N LEU A 110 7.67 13.86 4.35
CA LEU A 110 8.77 13.33 3.54
C LEU A 110 9.49 12.14 4.19
N ASP A 111 9.66 12.12 5.51
CA ASP A 111 10.25 10.97 6.22
C ASP A 111 9.28 9.78 6.22
N PHE A 112 7.99 10.05 6.40
CA PHE A 112 6.94 9.06 6.21
C PHE A 112 7.00 8.47 4.80
N LEU A 113 7.03 9.30 3.75
CA LEU A 113 7.17 8.81 2.36
C LEU A 113 8.47 8.02 2.15
N ALA A 114 9.60 8.47 2.70
CA ALA A 114 10.88 7.79 2.57
C ALA A 114 10.87 6.39 3.19
N ARG A 115 10.18 6.20 4.33
CA ARG A 115 10.00 4.89 4.97
C ARG A 115 9.23 3.90 4.08
N PHE A 116 8.27 4.38 3.30
CA PHE A 116 7.51 3.55 2.36
C PHE A 116 8.13 3.49 0.96
N ALA A 117 9.06 4.38 0.62
CA ALA A 117 9.70 4.43 -0.70
C ALA A 117 10.42 3.13 -1.06
N GLY A 118 11.09 2.50 -0.10
CA GLY A 118 11.74 1.19 -0.29
C GLY A 118 10.75 0.07 -0.64
N PRO A 119 9.77 -0.23 0.23
CA PRO A 119 8.73 -1.23 -0.04
C PRO A 119 7.94 -0.97 -1.33
N ILE A 120 7.59 0.30 -1.61
CA ILE A 120 6.87 0.70 -2.83
C ILE A 120 7.75 0.48 -4.06
N ALA A 121 9.02 0.88 -4.02
CA ALA A 121 9.95 0.66 -5.14
C ALA A 121 10.15 -0.83 -5.42
N TRP A 122 10.20 -1.67 -4.38
CA TRP A 122 10.33 -3.11 -4.55
C TRP A 122 9.05 -3.75 -5.11
N LEU A 123 7.86 -3.32 -4.67
CA LEU A 123 6.60 -3.76 -5.28
C LEU A 123 6.50 -3.37 -6.75
N ILE A 124 6.90 -2.15 -7.10
CA ILE A 124 6.93 -1.69 -8.50
C ILE A 124 7.94 -2.52 -9.30
N ALA A 125 9.14 -2.76 -8.77
CA ALA A 125 10.14 -3.58 -9.45
C ALA A 125 9.68 -5.04 -9.64
N GLY A 126 9.04 -5.63 -8.63
CA GLY A 126 8.46 -6.99 -8.70
C GLY A 126 7.30 -7.07 -9.70
N LEU A 127 6.44 -6.05 -9.73
CA LEU A 127 5.37 -5.94 -10.72
C LEU A 127 5.94 -5.77 -12.13
N LEU A 128 6.94 -4.91 -12.30
CA LEU A 128 7.63 -4.72 -13.59
C LEU A 128 8.38 -5.98 -14.04
N PHE A 129 8.90 -6.80 -13.13
CA PHE A 129 9.51 -8.08 -13.48
C PHE A 129 8.45 -9.12 -13.91
N LEU A 130 7.32 -9.17 -13.20
CA LEU A 130 6.21 -10.08 -13.51
C LEU A 130 5.54 -9.75 -14.85
N PHE A 131 5.36 -8.46 -15.14
CA PHE A 131 4.68 -7.98 -16.35
C PHE A 131 5.67 -7.61 -17.49
N GLY A 132 6.95 -7.39 -17.19
CA GLY A 132 7.98 -7.04 -18.17
C GLY A 132 8.57 -8.22 -18.95
N GLY A 133 8.23 -9.47 -18.58
CA GLY A 133 8.56 -10.68 -19.35
C GLY A 133 7.74 -10.85 -20.64
N ALA A 134 6.65 -10.10 -20.81
CA ALA A 134 5.78 -10.16 -21.97
C ALA A 134 5.63 -8.79 -22.63
N GLY A 135 6.71 -8.33 -23.26
CA GLY A 135 6.65 -7.36 -24.36
C GLY A 135 6.14 -5.96 -24.03
N MET A 136 7.07 -5.00 -24.11
CA MET A 136 6.82 -3.59 -24.40
C MET A 136 6.22 -2.74 -23.26
N GLY A 137 7.01 -1.76 -22.79
CA GLY A 137 6.46 -0.55 -22.16
C GLY A 137 7.03 -0.24 -20.79
N GLY A 138 8.21 0.39 -20.79
CA GLY A 138 8.59 1.28 -19.70
C GLY A 138 7.63 2.48 -19.54
N PRO A 139 7.90 3.36 -18.58
CA PRO A 139 6.89 4.02 -17.74
C PRO A 139 6.37 5.32 -18.39
N ALA A 140 5.45 5.26 -19.36
CA ALA A 140 4.80 6.47 -19.88
C ALA A 140 3.53 6.25 -20.75
N GLY A 141 2.84 5.11 -20.65
CA GLY A 141 1.75 4.79 -21.57
C GLY A 141 0.40 4.67 -20.89
N PRO A 142 -0.55 5.61 -21.08
CA PRO A 142 -1.97 5.30 -20.92
C PRO A 142 -2.37 4.32 -22.03
N GLY A 143 -2.08 3.03 -21.85
CA GLY A 143 -2.29 2.03 -22.89
C GLY A 143 -1.55 0.70 -22.74
N GLY A 144 -1.02 0.37 -21.55
CA GLY A 144 -0.50 -0.98 -21.29
C GLY A 144 -1.61 -2.06 -21.32
N PRO A 145 -1.27 -3.35 -21.55
CA PRO A 145 -2.22 -4.46 -21.65
C PRO A 145 -2.84 -4.79 -20.29
N GLY A 146 -3.77 -3.93 -19.87
CA GLY A 146 -4.35 -3.89 -18.54
C GLY A 146 -5.12 -2.59 -18.46
N GLY A 147 -6.28 -2.59 -19.12
CA GLY A 147 -7.10 -1.41 -19.36
C GLY A 147 -7.22 -0.48 -18.16
N ASN A 148 -7.29 0.81 -18.47
CA ASN A 148 -7.33 1.91 -17.52
C ASN A 148 -8.24 1.57 -16.31
N PRO A 149 -7.75 1.55 -15.06
CA PRO A 149 -8.55 1.18 -13.88
C PRO A 149 -9.82 2.02 -13.70
N PHE A 150 -9.82 3.24 -14.27
CA PHE A 150 -10.94 4.16 -14.34
C PHE A 150 -12.08 3.73 -15.29
N GLU A 151 -11.90 2.68 -16.09
CA GLU A 151 -12.95 2.16 -16.99
C GLU A 151 -13.83 1.10 -16.35
N LEU A 152 -13.53 0.64 -15.13
CA LEU A 152 -14.30 -0.35 -14.38
C LEU A 152 -15.77 0.08 -14.11
N GLY A 153 -16.07 1.37 -14.21
CA GLY A 153 -17.44 1.91 -14.04
C GLY A 153 -18.19 2.24 -15.33
N LYS A 154 -17.58 2.09 -16.52
CA LYS A 154 -18.25 2.44 -17.78
C LYS A 154 -19.13 1.28 -18.24
N SER A 155 -20.43 1.55 -18.40
CA SER A 155 -21.38 0.58 -18.94
C SER A 155 -20.92 0.09 -20.31
N LYS A 156 -20.77 -1.23 -20.46
CA LYS A 156 -20.51 -1.90 -21.75
C LYS A 156 -21.79 -2.03 -22.60
N ALA A 157 -22.80 -1.19 -22.37
CA ALA A 157 -24.04 -1.25 -23.11
C ALA A 157 -23.79 -0.98 -24.60
N ARG A 158 -24.17 -1.95 -25.42
CA ARG A 158 -24.15 -1.81 -26.88
C ARG A 158 -25.41 -1.07 -27.30
N ILE A 159 -25.25 0.16 -27.80
CA ILE A 159 -26.35 0.89 -28.45
C ILE A 159 -26.54 0.26 -29.83
N ILE A 160 -27.72 -0.33 -30.05
CA ILE A 160 -28.15 -0.90 -31.34
C ILE A 160 -29.09 0.13 -31.95
N LYS A 161 -28.80 0.62 -33.15
CA LYS A 161 -29.65 1.60 -33.83
C LYS A 161 -30.74 0.89 -34.63
N ASP A 162 -31.82 1.62 -34.95
CA ASP A 162 -32.89 1.11 -35.81
C ASP A 162 -32.30 0.62 -37.15
N GLY A 163 -32.47 -0.67 -37.44
CA GLY A 163 -31.94 -1.34 -38.63
C GLY A 163 -30.74 -2.27 -38.41
N ASP A 164 -30.10 -2.24 -37.24
CA ASP A 164 -28.96 -3.13 -36.95
C ASP A 164 -29.39 -4.58 -36.63
N THR A 165 -30.65 -4.79 -36.23
CA THR A 165 -31.20 -6.11 -35.93
C THR A 165 -31.69 -6.80 -37.20
N LYS A 166 -30.98 -7.85 -37.63
CA LYS A 166 -31.27 -8.61 -38.87
C LYS A 166 -32.23 -9.79 -38.69
N VAL A 167 -32.53 -10.19 -37.45
CA VAL A 167 -33.30 -11.40 -37.13
C VAL A 167 -34.79 -11.05 -36.98
N LYS A 168 -35.67 -11.86 -37.57
CA LYS A 168 -37.13 -11.74 -37.46
C LYS A 168 -37.72 -12.90 -36.65
N PHE A 169 -38.97 -12.76 -36.19
CA PHE A 169 -39.70 -13.84 -35.50
C PHE A 169 -39.84 -15.12 -36.34
N ALA A 170 -39.82 -15.00 -37.67
CA ALA A 170 -39.84 -16.14 -38.59
C ALA A 170 -38.56 -16.99 -38.53
N ASP A 171 -37.44 -16.40 -38.09
CA ASP A 171 -36.14 -17.07 -38.00
C ASP A 171 -35.97 -17.86 -36.69
N VAL A 172 -36.99 -17.88 -35.80
CA VAL A 172 -36.98 -18.54 -34.49
C VAL A 172 -37.90 -19.77 -34.49
N ALA A 173 -37.31 -20.95 -34.32
CA ALA A 173 -38.02 -22.23 -34.29
C ALA A 173 -38.25 -22.74 -32.85
N GLY A 174 -39.32 -23.50 -32.62
CA GLY A 174 -39.54 -24.29 -31.40
C GLY A 174 -40.20 -23.58 -30.21
N CYS A 175 -40.39 -22.26 -30.26
CA CYS A 175 -40.94 -21.46 -29.15
C CYS A 175 -42.23 -20.73 -29.54
N ASP A 176 -43.24 -21.43 -30.05
CA ASP A 176 -44.44 -20.79 -30.63
C ASP A 176 -45.29 -20.01 -29.61
N GLY A 177 -45.43 -20.53 -28.38
CA GLY A 177 -46.13 -19.82 -27.30
C GLY A 177 -45.44 -18.51 -26.89
N ALA A 178 -44.13 -18.59 -26.59
CA ALA A 178 -43.35 -17.41 -26.22
C ALA A 178 -43.25 -16.38 -27.37
N LYS A 179 -43.22 -16.83 -28.63
CA LYS A 179 -43.28 -15.92 -29.79
C LYS A 179 -44.61 -15.16 -29.81
N GLN A 180 -45.74 -15.82 -29.53
CA GLN A 180 -47.04 -15.18 -29.56
C GLN A 180 -47.20 -14.13 -28.45
N GLU A 181 -46.73 -14.43 -27.24
CA GLU A 181 -46.70 -13.47 -26.12
C GLU A 181 -45.81 -12.26 -26.44
N LEU A 182 -44.62 -12.48 -27.02
CA LEU A 182 -43.71 -11.39 -27.39
C LEU A 182 -44.23 -10.56 -28.58
N VAL A 183 -44.99 -11.16 -29.50
CA VAL A 183 -45.64 -10.43 -30.60
C VAL A 183 -46.68 -9.45 -30.06
N GLU A 184 -47.43 -9.81 -29.02
CA GLU A 184 -48.36 -8.89 -28.35
C GLU A 184 -47.63 -7.70 -27.73
N VAL A 185 -46.50 -7.94 -27.04
CA VAL A 185 -45.67 -6.86 -26.49
C VAL A 185 -45.15 -5.94 -27.60
N VAL A 186 -44.73 -6.49 -28.75
CA VAL A 186 -44.28 -5.69 -29.89
C VAL A 186 -45.42 -4.88 -30.51
N ASP A 187 -46.63 -5.46 -30.62
CA ASP A 187 -47.80 -4.73 -31.12
C ASP A 187 -48.22 -3.61 -30.15
N PHE A 188 -48.14 -3.87 -28.84
CA PHE A 188 -48.34 -2.86 -27.81
C PHE A 188 -47.37 -1.69 -27.97
N LEU A 189 -46.07 -1.95 -28.14
CA LEU A 189 -45.05 -0.91 -28.31
C LEU A 189 -45.22 -0.11 -29.62
N LYS A 190 -45.76 -0.72 -30.67
CA LYS A 190 -46.07 -0.03 -31.93
C LYS A 190 -47.32 0.84 -31.83
N ASN A 191 -48.33 0.40 -31.08
CA ASN A 191 -49.66 1.01 -31.02
C ASN A 191 -50.05 1.43 -29.59
N THR A 192 -49.11 2.05 -28.86
CA THR A 192 -49.26 2.34 -27.42
C THR A 192 -50.52 3.13 -27.05
N SER A 193 -50.98 4.05 -27.90
CA SER A 193 -52.18 4.87 -27.64
C SER A 193 -53.43 4.01 -27.48
N ARG A 194 -53.69 3.10 -28.43
CA ARG A 194 -54.85 2.19 -28.42
C ARG A 194 -54.93 1.37 -27.14
N TYR A 195 -53.79 0.86 -26.67
CA TYR A 195 -53.76 0.02 -25.46
C TYR A 195 -53.87 0.86 -24.18
N SER A 196 -53.30 2.07 -24.17
CA SER A 196 -53.41 2.99 -23.04
C SER A 196 -54.84 3.51 -22.86
N GLU A 197 -55.56 3.75 -23.95
CA GLU A 197 -56.99 4.13 -23.96
C GLU A 197 -57.89 3.04 -23.36
N LEU A 198 -57.53 1.77 -23.56
CA LEU A 198 -58.20 0.62 -22.95
C LEU A 198 -57.78 0.38 -21.48
N GLY A 199 -56.89 1.22 -20.93
CA GLY A 199 -56.39 1.13 -19.55
C GLY A 199 -55.30 0.08 -19.34
N ALA A 200 -54.72 -0.47 -20.41
CA ALA A 200 -53.65 -1.46 -20.29
C ALA A 200 -52.32 -0.78 -19.87
N LYS A 201 -51.58 -1.44 -18.96
CA LYS A 201 -50.33 -0.91 -18.39
C LYS A 201 -49.12 -1.42 -19.16
N ILE A 202 -48.18 -0.52 -19.44
CA ILE A 202 -46.94 -0.84 -20.17
C ILE A 202 -46.07 -1.83 -19.35
N PRO A 203 -45.65 -2.97 -19.93
CA PRO A 203 -44.72 -3.87 -19.29
C PRO A 203 -43.33 -3.22 -19.20
N LYS A 204 -42.69 -3.30 -18.03
CA LYS A 204 -41.38 -2.66 -17.76
C LYS A 204 -40.18 -3.58 -18.01
N GLY A 205 -40.43 -4.85 -18.31
CA GLY A 205 -39.41 -5.86 -18.59
C GLY A 205 -40.06 -7.25 -18.71
N ALA A 206 -39.35 -8.16 -19.36
CA ALA A 206 -39.68 -9.58 -19.44
C ALA A 206 -38.44 -10.37 -19.01
N LEU A 207 -38.65 -11.45 -18.27
CA LEU A 207 -37.62 -12.41 -17.93
C LEU A 207 -37.81 -13.62 -18.86
N LEU A 208 -36.77 -13.94 -19.62
CA LEU A 208 -36.78 -14.97 -20.67
C LEU A 208 -36.07 -16.22 -20.19
#